data_AF-A0A380FGI5-F1
#
_entry.id   AF-A0A380FGI5-F1
#
_cell.length_a   1.000
_cell.length_b   1.000
_cell.length_c   1.000
_cell.angle_alpha   90.00
_cell.angle_beta   90.00
_cell.angle_gamma   90.00
#
_symmetry.space_group_name_H-M   'P 1'
#
loop_
_entity.id
_entity.type
_entity.pdbx_description
1 polymer ?
#
loop_
_entity_poly.entity_id
_entity_poly.type
_entity_poly.pdbx_seq_one_letter_code
_entity_poly.pdbx_strand_id
1 'polypeptide(L)' 'MTETELLKCIGCGAPLQSEDPDAPGYVPEHNLFREDVICKRCFRLKNYNEVQDVGFRQ' A
#
# COMPACT_ATOMS: atom_id res chain seq x y z
N MET A 1 12.94 -22.14 -3.79
CA MET A 1 12.28 -21.26 -2.80
C MET A 1 11.71 -20.12 -3.61
N THR A 2 10.39 -20.07 -3.79
CA THR A 2 9.74 -19.11 -4.70
C THR A 2 9.59 -17.78 -3.97
N GLU A 3 10.56 -16.90 -4.14
CA GLU A 3 10.45 -15.52 -3.67
C GLU A 3 9.62 -14.77 -4.70
N THR A 4 8.30 -14.75 -4.50
CA THR A 4 7.42 -13.87 -5.25
C THR A 4 7.87 -12.45 -4.92
N GLU A 5 8.51 -11.77 -5.87
CA GLU A 5 8.91 -10.37 -5.76
C GLU A 5 7.65 -9.50 -5.65
N LEU A 6 7.09 -9.45 -4.45
CA LEU A 6 5.95 -8.61 -4.12
C LEU A 6 6.43 -7.17 -4.19
N LEU A 7 5.89 -6.41 -5.14
CA LEU A 7 6.02 -4.95 -5.20
C LEU A 7 5.73 -4.37 -3.80
N LYS A 8 6.55 -3.45 -3.30
CA LYS A 8 6.36 -2.85 -1.97
C LYS A 8 6.08 -1.36 -2.10
N CYS A 9 5.21 -0.86 -1.23
CA CYS A 9 4.92 0.56 -1.14
C CYS A 9 6.20 1.32 -0.73
N ILE A 10 6.64 2.28 -1.53
CA ILE A 10 7.84 3.08 -1.23
C ILE A 10 7.68 3.94 0.03
N GLY A 11 6.45 4.19 0.48
CA GLY A 11 6.16 5.02 1.66
C GLY A 11 6.15 4.25 2.98
N CYS A 12 5.56 3.06 3.01
CA CYS A 12 5.40 2.28 4.25
C CYS A 12 6.00 0.88 4.21
N GLY A 13 6.49 0.42 3.06
CA GLY A 13 7.08 -0.91 2.87
C GLY A 13 6.07 -2.07 2.81
N ALA A 14 4.76 -1.80 2.90
CA ALA A 14 3.74 -2.85 2.81
C ALA A 14 3.72 -3.48 1.40
N PRO A 15 3.51 -4.81 1.28
CA PRO A 15 3.37 -5.47 -0.01
C PRO A 15 2.14 -4.93 -0.75
N LEU A 16 2.36 -4.49 -1.98
CA LEU A 16 1.34 -3.92 -2.83
C LEU A 16 0.43 -5.02 -3.33
N GLN A 17 -0.87 -4.77 -3.23
CA GLN A 17 -1.91 -5.68 -3.66
C GLN A 17 -3.12 -4.87 -4.14
N SER A 18 -3.92 -5.45 -5.03
CA SER A 18 -5.15 -4.85 -5.55
C SER A 18 -6.40 -5.68 -5.25
N GLU A 19 -6.27 -6.69 -4.40
CA GLU A 19 -7.31 -7.68 -4.06
C GLU A 19 -8.24 -7.18 -2.94
N ASP A 20 -7.68 -6.62 -1.87
CA ASP A 20 -8.41 -6.22 -0.67
C ASP A 20 -8.24 -4.71 -0.38
N PRO A 21 -9.27 -3.87 -0.56
CA PRO A 21 -9.22 -2.42 -0.34
C PRO A 21 -9.01 -1.98 1.11
N ASP A 22 -9.21 -2.88 2.06
CA ASP A 22 -9.09 -2.65 3.50
C ASP A 22 -7.80 -3.23 4.07
N ALA A 23 -7.14 -4.14 3.34
CA ALA A 23 -5.83 -4.65 3.71
C ALA A 23 -4.68 -3.64 3.47
N PRO A 24 -3.59 -3.72 4.25
CA PRO A 24 -2.38 -2.92 4.01
C PRO A 24 -1.84 -3.13 2.60
N GLY A 25 -1.27 -2.07 2.04
CA GLY A 25 -0.66 -2.15 0.71
C GLY A 25 -1.66 -2.10 -0.44
N TYR A 26 -2.96 -1.90 -0.17
CA TYR A 26 -3.93 -1.74 -1.24
C TYR A 26 -3.56 -0.60 -2.19
N VAL A 27 -3.50 -0.93 -3.47
CA VAL A 27 -3.36 -0.02 -4.59
C VAL A 27 -4.32 -0.46 -5.68
N PRO A 28 -5.05 0.48 -6.31
CA PRO A 28 -5.87 0.15 -7.47
C PRO A 28 -5.04 -0.50 -8.59
N GLU A 29 -5.59 -1.50 -9.29
CA GLU A 29 -4.87 -2.26 -10.33
C GLU A 29 -4.22 -1.36 -11.40
N HIS A 30 -4.87 -0.26 -11.78
CA HIS A 30 -4.34 0.71 -12.74
C HIS A 30 -3.05 1.42 -12.30
N ASN A 31 -2.75 1.41 -10.99
CA ASN A 31 -1.56 2.02 -10.41
C ASN A 31 -0.46 0.99 -10.10
N LEU A 32 -0.74 -0.31 -10.15
CA LEU A 32 0.22 -1.37 -9.79
C LEU A 32 1.48 -1.37 -10.67
N PHE A 33 1.40 -0.80 -11.86
CA PHE A 33 2.47 -0.78 -12.87
C PHE A 33 3.43 0.42 -12.75
N ARG A 34 3.27 1.28 -11.74
CA ARG A 34 4.12 2.47 -11.56
C ARG A 34 5.25 2.17 -10.57
N GLU A 35 6.48 2.56 -10.91
CA GLU A 35 7.64 2.40 -10.00
C GLU A 35 7.50 3.27 -8.74
N ASP A 36 6.88 4.45 -8.83
CA ASP A 36 6.65 5.36 -7.71
C ASP A 36 5.32 5.14 -6.98
N VAL A 37 4.79 3.92 -6.95
CA VAL A 37 3.46 3.70 -6.38
C VAL A 37 3.48 3.65 -4.85
N ILE A 38 2.50 4.32 -4.26
CA ILE A 38 2.24 4.33 -2.82
C ILE A 38 0.86 3.75 -2.55
N CYS A 39 0.73 3.02 -1.44
CA CYS A 39 -0.55 2.46 -1.01
C CYS A 39 -1.58 3.56 -0.72
N LYS A 40 -2.86 3.20 -0.78
CA LYS A 40 -4.01 4.08 -0.49
C LYS A 40 -3.80 4.91 0.79
N ARG A 41 -3.21 4.31 1.83
CA ARG A 41 -2.91 4.99 3.09
C ARG A 41 -1.85 6.08 2.93
N CYS A 42 -0.70 5.74 2.35
CA CYS A 42 0.37 6.72 2.09
C CYS A 42 -0.10 7.82 1.13
N PHE A 43 -0.93 7.48 0.15
CA PHE A 43 -1.53 8.47 -0.75
C PHE A 43 -2.41 9.46 0.00
N ARG A 44 -3.28 9.00 0.90
CA ARG A 44 -4.12 9.89 1.71
C ARG A 44 -3.32 10.75 2.67
N LEU A 45 -2.29 10.17 3.30
CA LEU A 45 -1.38 10.92 4.15
C LEU A 45 -0.66 12.02 3.37
N LYS A 46 -0.18 11.73 2.16
CA LYS A 46 0.56 12.70 1.33
C LYS A 46 -0.33 13.84 0.80
N ASN A 47 -1.56 13.56 0.40
CA ASN A 47 -2.44 14.54 -0.25
C ASN A 47 -3.40 15.25 0.72
N TYR A 48 -3.84 14.56 1.77
CA TYR A 48 -4.84 15.06 2.71
C TYR A 48 -4.32 15.16 4.14
N ASN A 49 -3.06 14.77 4.39
CA ASN A 49 -2.47 14.70 5.73
C ASN A 49 -3.30 13.84 6.71
N GLU A 50 -4.03 12.86 6.16
CA GLU A 50 -4.92 11.96 6.89
C GLU A 50 -4.17 10.68 7.29
N VAL A 51 -3.98 10.48 8.59
CA VAL A 51 -3.46 9.21 9.13
C VAL A 51 -4.63 8.27 9.32
N GLN A 52 -4.60 7.13 8.64
CA GLN A 52 -5.54 6.04 8.92
C GLN A 52 -4.98 5.21 10.06
N ASP A 53 -5.80 4.98 11.09
CA ASP A 53 -5.50 4.06 12.17
C ASP A 53 -5.37 2.66 11.57
N VAL A 54 -4.18 2.08 11.67
CA VAL A 54 -4.04 0.64 11.50
C VAL A 54 -4.04 0.06 12.88
N GLY A 55 -5.13 -0.62 13.22
CA GLY A 55 -5.33 -1.20 14.52
C GLY A 55 -4.10 -2.02 14.91
N PHE A 56 -3.22 -1.41 15.70
CA PHE A 56 -2.17 -2.10 16.42
C PHE A 56 -2.91 -2.92 17.46
N ARG A 57 -3.21 -4.18 17.12
CA ARG A 57 -3.74 -5.12 18.09
C ARG A 57 -2.59 -5.41 19.06
N GLN A 58 -2.69 -4.79 20.24
CA GLN A 58 -1.83 -5.04 21.41
C GLN A 58 -1.96 -6.48 21.87
#